data_AF-A0ABD0QAA0-F1
#
_entry.id   AF-A0ABD0QAA0-F1
#
_cell.length_a   1.000
_cell.length_b   1.000
_cell.length_c   1.000
_cell.angle_alpha   90.00
_cell.angle_beta   90.00
_cell.angle_gamma   90.00
#
_symmetry.space_group_name_H-M   'P 1'
#
loop_
_entity.id
_entity.type
_entity.pdbx_description
1 polymer ?
#
loop_
_entity_poly.entity_id
_entity_poly.type
_entity_poly.pdbx_seq_one_letter_code
_entity_poly.pdbx_strand_id
1 'polypeptide(L)'
;LDVQMLTPVIWSRMPNHFLAPETGRVQCMEPLVMMALHIPEENRCIDILELSERTDLMKFHYHTLKLYGSVCALGNNRVSHALCSHVDESQLFYAIENTYLPGPIRSGYYDLLISMHLESAKRNRLMTNKEFIVPMTDDTRSITLYSDAEKAHALPGVGLTTCLRPKLHFAPTGFVGTNADIYTLSPIIPLQMLKDHALSMLTEAVQDGGQAMRDPVGGSVEFHFVPILKLISTLLIMGVYDDSDVKHILKLIEPSVFTDGENPAEELEAGKTGDAEQHLVSKEEGTEVKEEEEQVEGENEGELLDEGMGEEEEEELEEEEEDEVEPEEEEEEEYEKQAGKEGKEDEHAAEKTDREKTTDGEDKGEDEKEAGAAEPEVKEEEDVGEGLLHMKLPESVKLQMCTLLQYFCDCELRHRVEAIIAFSDMFVNQVQTNQRHRYNDLMQAFTMSAAETARKTREFRSPPQEQVLFSCSGETMQPWY
;
A
#
# COMPACT_ATOMS: atom_id res chain seq x y z
N LEU A 1 26.69 0.95 44.60
CA LEU A 1 26.16 1.85 45.64
C LEU A 1 26.78 3.19 45.36
N ASP A 2 26.01 4.06 44.71
CA ASP A 2 26.49 5.38 44.32
C ASP A 2 25.97 6.40 45.35
N VAL A 3 26.83 7.36 45.70
CA VAL A 3 26.48 8.41 46.65
C VAL A 3 25.80 9.54 45.87
N GLN A 4 24.52 9.81 46.17
CA GLN A 4 23.78 10.91 45.56
C GLN A 4 23.92 12.19 46.38
N MET A 5 24.10 13.33 45.70
CA MET A 5 24.13 14.67 46.30
C MET A 5 23.02 15.52 45.68
N LEU A 6 22.10 16.01 46.51
CA LEU A 6 20.94 16.79 46.05
C LEU A 6 21.37 18.19 45.61
N THR A 7 20.99 18.59 44.40
CA THR A 7 21.12 19.96 43.91
C THR A 7 19.75 20.66 43.95
N PRO A 8 19.68 21.95 44.30
CA PRO A 8 18.41 22.68 44.42
C PRO A 8 17.79 23.05 43.07
N VAL A 9 18.50 22.82 41.96
CA VAL A 9 18.08 23.17 40.61
C VAL A 9 18.01 21.91 39.77
N ILE A 10 16.92 21.78 39.02
CA ILE A 10 16.71 20.77 37.98
C ILE A 10 16.10 21.45 36.76
N TRP A 11 16.33 20.89 35.59
CA TRP A 11 15.68 21.30 34.35
C TRP A 11 14.41 20.46 34.17
N SER A 12 13.26 21.12 34.07
CA SER A 12 11.97 20.50 33.78
C SER A 12 11.45 21.01 32.45
N ARG A 13 10.80 20.14 31.68
CA ARG A 13 10.19 20.53 30.42
C ARG A 13 8.92 21.35 30.66
N MET A 14 8.71 22.39 29.85
CA MET A 14 7.45 23.13 29.81
C MET A 14 6.44 22.38 28.93
N PRO A 15 5.22 22.08 29.42
CA PRO A 15 4.17 21.47 28.60
C PRO A 15 3.81 22.32 27.39
N ASN A 16 3.41 21.67 26.28
CA ASN A 16 2.98 22.37 25.06
C ASN A 16 1.59 23.00 25.23
N HIS A 17 0.73 22.35 26.02
CA HIS A 17 -0.63 22.78 26.28
C HIS A 17 -0.86 22.87 27.79
N PHE A 18 -1.67 23.85 28.19
CA PHE A 18 -2.10 24.08 29.56
C PHE A 18 -3.62 24.06 29.61
N LEU A 19 -4.17 23.74 30.78
CA LEU A 19 -5.60 23.90 31.00
C LEU A 19 -5.99 25.37 30.84
N ALA A 20 -7.04 25.63 30.06
CA ALA A 20 -7.57 26.96 29.81
C ALA A 20 -8.92 27.14 30.53
N PRO A 21 -8.94 27.46 31.84
CA PRO A 21 -10.18 27.69 32.57
C PRO A 21 -10.82 29.04 32.19
N GLU A 22 -12.16 29.07 32.10
CA GLU A 22 -12.88 30.34 31.89
C GLU A 22 -12.73 31.25 33.12
N THR A 23 -12.44 32.54 32.89
CA THR A 23 -12.23 33.51 33.96
C THR A 23 -13.54 34.16 34.39
N GLY A 24 -13.95 33.93 35.63
CA GLY A 24 -15.14 34.55 36.26
C GLY A 24 -16.00 33.56 37.05
N ARG A 25 -16.04 32.30 36.60
CA ARG A 25 -16.53 31.12 37.33
C ARG A 25 -15.55 30.00 37.06
N VAL A 26 -15.04 29.30 38.07
CA VAL A 26 -14.07 28.23 37.88
C VAL A 26 -14.74 27.08 37.12
N GLN A 27 -14.61 27.08 35.80
CA GLN A 27 -15.16 26.09 34.88
C GLN A 27 -14.05 25.67 33.92
N CYS A 28 -13.89 24.35 33.75
CA CYS A 28 -12.93 23.73 32.84
C CYS A 28 -13.64 22.55 32.19
N MET A 29 -13.81 22.61 30.86
CA MET A 29 -14.60 21.64 30.09
C MET A 29 -13.73 20.72 29.23
N GLU A 30 -12.49 21.12 28.95
CA GLU A 30 -11.59 20.42 28.04
C GLU A 30 -10.72 19.41 28.81
N PRO A 31 -10.81 18.11 28.50
CA PRO A 31 -9.90 17.12 29.07
C PRO A 31 -8.51 17.25 28.44
N LEU A 32 -7.47 17.21 29.27
CA LEU A 32 -6.07 17.18 28.83
C LEU A 32 -5.36 16.01 29.48
N VAL A 33 -4.72 15.16 28.67
CA VAL A 33 -4.02 13.95 29.11
C VAL A 33 -2.57 14.03 28.67
N MET A 34 -1.67 13.48 29.49
CA MET A 34 -0.25 13.33 29.17
C MET A 34 0.25 11.95 29.59
N MET A 35 1.28 11.47 28.91
CA MET A 35 1.96 10.22 29.25
C MET A 35 3.25 10.52 30.03
N ALA A 36 3.46 9.82 31.14
CA ALA A 36 4.64 9.97 31.99
C ALA A 36 5.21 8.61 32.39
N LEU A 37 6.53 8.56 32.55
CA LEU A 37 7.26 7.39 33.03
C LEU A 37 7.39 7.44 34.55
N HIS A 38 7.12 6.32 35.22
CA HIS A 38 7.39 6.13 36.64
C HIS A 38 8.71 5.35 36.80
N ILE A 39 9.65 5.91 37.58
CA ILE A 39 10.91 5.24 37.95
C ILE A 39 10.69 4.58 39.32
N PRO A 40 10.64 3.25 39.41
CA PRO A 40 10.33 2.56 40.67
C PRO A 40 11.39 2.75 41.75
N GLU A 41 12.68 2.75 41.38
CA GLU A 41 13.80 2.81 42.33
C GLU A 41 13.86 4.15 43.07
N GLU A 42 13.50 5.24 42.38
CA GLU A 42 13.45 6.59 42.94
C GLU A 42 12.03 7.00 43.37
N ASN A 43 11.02 6.18 43.05
CA ASN A 43 9.60 6.44 43.23
C ASN A 43 9.18 7.85 42.76
N ARG A 44 9.48 8.17 41.49
CA ARG A 44 9.16 9.47 40.89
C ARG A 44 8.62 9.34 39.48
N CYS A 45 7.92 10.38 39.02
CA CYS A 45 7.41 10.47 37.65
C CYS A 45 8.21 11.50 36.84
N ILE A 46 8.35 11.23 35.54
CA ILE A 46 9.01 12.07 34.55
C ILE A 46 8.11 12.11 33.31
N ASP A 47 7.89 13.27 32.69
CA ASP A 47 7.21 13.35 31.39
C ASP A 47 7.99 12.53 30.34
N ILE A 48 7.30 11.74 29.51
CA ILE A 48 7.97 10.96 28.46
C ILE A 48 8.78 11.85 27.51
N LEU A 49 8.34 13.10 27.31
CA LEU A 49 9.02 14.04 26.44
C LEU A 49 10.34 14.56 27.04
N GLU A 50 10.61 14.38 28.34
CA GLU A 50 11.93 14.68 28.93
C GLU A 50 13.02 13.68 28.53
N LEU A 51 12.65 12.56 27.90
CA LEU A 51 13.62 11.61 27.34
C LEU A 51 14.51 12.25 26.27
N SER A 52 14.07 13.33 25.60
CA SER A 52 14.90 14.05 24.62
C SER A 52 16.18 14.63 25.25
N GLU A 53 16.10 15.04 26.51
CA GLU A 53 17.24 15.61 27.26
C GLU A 53 18.04 14.50 27.98
N ARG A 54 17.35 13.43 28.42
CA ARG A 54 17.97 12.30 29.13
C ARG A 54 18.32 11.16 28.18
N THR A 55 19.37 11.36 27.38
CA THR A 55 19.76 10.41 26.31
C THR A 55 20.04 8.97 26.80
N ASP A 56 20.65 8.79 27.98
CA ASP A 56 20.91 7.45 28.53
C ASP A 56 19.62 6.71 28.92
N LEU A 57 18.68 7.42 29.55
CA LEU A 57 17.38 6.86 29.92
C LEU A 57 16.54 6.58 28.68
N MET A 58 16.62 7.44 27.66
CA MET A 58 15.98 7.21 26.36
C MET A 58 16.49 5.94 25.70
N LYS A 59 17.82 5.73 25.65
CA LYS A 59 18.42 4.51 25.11
C LYS A 59 17.95 3.28 25.89
N PHE A 60 17.96 3.34 27.22
CA PHE A 60 17.48 2.25 28.06
C PHE A 60 16.02 1.90 27.78
N HIS A 61 15.14 2.91 27.72
CA HIS A 61 13.73 2.70 27.45
C HIS A 61 13.48 2.18 26.02
N TYR A 62 14.20 2.69 25.03
CA TYR A 62 14.15 2.17 23.65
C TYR A 62 14.50 0.68 23.58
N HIS A 63 15.57 0.25 24.25
CA HIS A 63 15.93 -1.17 24.33
C HIS A 63 14.91 -2.01 25.10
N THR A 64 14.21 -1.41 26.08
CA THR A 64 13.10 -2.06 26.78
C THR A 64 11.92 -2.31 25.84
N LEU A 65 11.56 -1.33 25.00
CA LEU A 65 10.51 -1.50 23.96
C LEU A 65 10.91 -2.57 22.93
N LYS A 66 12.17 -2.58 22.49
CA LYS A 66 12.70 -3.63 21.61
C LYS A 66 12.61 -5.01 22.26
N LEU A 67 12.96 -5.13 23.54
CA LEU A 67 12.86 -6.38 24.28
C LEU A 67 11.43 -6.90 24.26
N TYR A 68 10.43 -6.05 24.52
CA TYR A 68 9.01 -6.43 24.44
C TYR A 68 8.64 -6.98 23.06
N GLY A 69 9.08 -6.31 21.98
CA GLY A 69 8.91 -6.82 20.62
C GLY A 69 9.55 -8.20 20.42
N SER A 70 10.78 -8.39 20.93
CA SER A 70 11.49 -9.68 20.85
C SER A 70 10.82 -10.80 21.66
N VAL A 71 10.22 -10.52 22.82
CA VAL A 71 9.51 -11.56 23.60
C VAL A 71 8.22 -12.00 22.89
N CYS A 72 7.59 -11.09 22.14
CA CYS A 72 6.42 -11.35 21.30
C CYS A 72 6.74 -11.94 19.92
N ALA A 73 8.01 -12.10 19.58
CA ALA A 73 8.43 -12.53 18.25
C ALA A 73 7.79 -13.86 17.82
N LEU A 74 7.67 -14.03 16.50
CA LEU A 74 7.16 -15.25 15.86
C LEU A 74 5.70 -15.60 16.22
N GLY A 75 4.90 -14.62 16.63
CA GLY A 75 3.47 -14.79 16.89
C GLY A 75 3.18 -15.45 18.24
N ASN A 76 4.00 -15.17 19.26
CA ASN A 76 3.74 -15.62 20.62
C ASN A 76 2.58 -14.85 21.27
N ASN A 77 1.37 -15.18 20.85
CA ASN A 77 0.14 -14.51 21.26
C ASN A 77 -0.08 -14.54 22.78
N ARG A 78 0.38 -15.59 23.48
CA ARG A 78 0.29 -15.66 24.95
C ARG A 78 1.04 -14.51 25.63
N VAL A 79 2.23 -14.19 25.16
CA VAL A 79 3.02 -13.07 25.67
C VAL A 79 2.38 -11.76 25.25
N SER A 80 1.91 -11.63 24.01
CA SER A 80 1.25 -10.42 23.53
C SER A 80 0.06 -10.02 24.42
N HIS A 81 -0.80 -10.98 24.78
CA HIS A 81 -1.89 -10.74 25.74
C HIS A 81 -1.40 -10.31 27.13
N ALA A 82 -0.31 -10.90 27.63
CA ALA A 82 0.26 -10.51 28.91
C ALA A 82 0.86 -9.09 28.87
N LEU A 83 1.53 -8.73 27.76
CA LEU A 83 2.12 -7.41 27.58
C LEU A 83 1.10 -6.28 27.46
N CYS A 84 -0.14 -6.56 27.04
CA CYS A 84 -1.23 -5.59 27.09
C CYS A 84 -1.56 -5.10 28.53
N SER A 85 -1.04 -5.75 29.58
CA SER A 85 -1.11 -5.24 30.97
C SER A 85 0.00 -4.26 31.32
N HIS A 86 1.10 -4.28 30.56
CA HIS A 86 2.27 -3.42 30.76
C HIS A 86 2.22 -2.18 29.87
N VAL A 87 1.79 -2.35 28.62
CA VAL A 87 1.57 -1.27 27.65
C VAL A 87 0.13 -1.39 27.16
N ASP A 88 -0.66 -0.35 27.41
CA ASP A 88 -2.08 -0.34 27.06
C ASP A 88 -2.32 0.28 25.67
N GLU A 89 -3.55 0.08 25.17
CA GLU A 89 -3.99 0.60 23.87
C GLU A 89 -3.88 2.14 23.81
N SER A 90 -4.27 2.85 24.87
CA SER A 90 -4.24 4.31 24.91
C SER A 90 -2.82 4.88 24.82
N GLN A 91 -1.83 4.23 25.43
CA GLN A 91 -0.43 4.62 25.35
C GLN A 91 0.11 4.45 23.92
N LEU A 92 -0.28 3.36 23.25
CA LEU A 92 0.11 3.12 21.86
C LEU A 92 -0.46 4.20 20.93
N PHE A 93 -1.76 4.49 21.01
CA PHE A 93 -2.38 5.55 20.19
C PHE A 93 -1.79 6.93 20.50
N TYR A 94 -1.61 7.27 21.79
CA TYR A 94 -0.94 8.52 22.16
C TYR A 94 0.48 8.61 21.58
N ALA A 95 1.25 7.53 21.58
CA ALA A 95 2.61 7.54 21.05
C ALA A 95 2.68 7.66 19.53
N ILE A 96 1.66 7.16 18.83
CA ILE A 96 1.54 7.21 17.37
C ILE A 96 1.16 8.61 16.90
N GLU A 97 0.18 9.22 17.55
CA GLU A 97 -0.34 10.56 17.25
C GLU A 97 0.64 11.69 17.65
N ASN A 98 1.44 11.49 18.68
CA ASN A 98 2.29 12.56 19.20
C ASN A 98 3.48 12.87 18.27
N THR A 99 3.49 14.09 17.73
CA THR A 99 4.51 14.63 16.81
C THR A 99 5.80 15.06 17.50
N TYR A 100 5.80 15.24 18.82
CA TYR A 100 6.95 15.72 19.59
C TYR A 100 7.80 14.60 20.20
N LEU A 101 7.40 13.34 20.04
CA LEU A 101 8.15 12.22 20.60
C LEU A 101 9.53 12.06 19.94
N PRO A 102 10.58 11.74 20.71
CA PRO A 102 11.88 11.42 20.15
C PRO A 102 11.82 10.24 19.18
N GLY A 103 12.54 10.33 18.06
CA GLY A 103 12.53 9.32 16.99
C GLY A 103 12.70 7.86 17.44
N PRO A 104 13.70 7.53 18.29
CA PRO A 104 13.88 6.16 18.78
C PRO A 104 12.67 5.64 19.56
N ILE A 105 12.06 6.48 20.40
CA ILE A 105 10.90 6.10 21.20
C ILE A 105 9.68 5.90 20.32
N ARG A 106 9.42 6.83 19.39
CA ARG A 106 8.36 6.72 18.40
C ARG A 106 8.51 5.42 17.60
N SER A 107 9.66 5.18 16.98
CA SER A 107 9.93 3.93 16.24
C SER A 107 9.72 2.68 17.10
N GLY A 108 10.15 2.72 18.37
CA GLY A 108 9.97 1.60 19.31
C GLY A 108 8.51 1.25 19.57
N TYR A 109 7.63 2.25 19.73
CA TYR A 109 6.19 2.02 19.92
C TYR A 109 5.51 1.49 18.66
N TYR A 110 5.86 1.99 17.48
CA TYR A 110 5.33 1.46 16.21
C TYR A 110 5.76 0.00 15.99
N ASP A 111 7.05 -0.32 16.20
CA ASP A 111 7.55 -1.69 16.06
C ASP A 111 6.90 -2.62 17.12
N LEU A 112 6.67 -2.12 18.34
CA LEU A 112 5.98 -2.87 19.41
C LEU A 112 4.52 -3.15 19.05
N LEU A 113 3.80 -2.14 18.56
CA LEU A 113 2.42 -2.28 18.09
C LEU A 113 2.31 -3.40 17.05
N ILE A 114 3.17 -3.34 16.02
CA ILE A 114 3.20 -4.32 14.95
C ILE A 114 3.47 -5.71 15.54
N SER A 115 4.50 -5.84 16.39
CA SER A 115 4.91 -7.12 16.98
C SER A 115 3.82 -7.75 17.86
N MET A 116 3.11 -6.95 18.66
CA MET A 116 2.10 -7.46 19.60
C MET A 116 0.78 -7.81 18.92
N HIS A 117 0.29 -6.94 18.02
CA HIS A 117 -1.06 -7.01 17.51
C HIS A 117 -1.15 -7.50 16.07
N LEU A 118 -0.21 -7.11 15.20
CA LEU A 118 -0.38 -7.25 13.75
C LEU A 118 0.47 -8.38 13.15
N GLU A 119 1.60 -8.72 13.76
CA GLU A 119 2.60 -9.63 13.20
C GLU A 119 2.05 -11.03 12.89
N SER A 120 1.27 -11.62 13.80
CA SER A 120 0.64 -12.92 13.58
C SER A 120 -0.30 -12.92 12.36
N ALA A 121 -1.08 -11.85 12.19
CA ALA A 121 -2.00 -11.72 11.07
C ALA A 121 -1.28 -11.48 9.74
N LYS A 122 -0.29 -10.58 9.75
CA LYS A 122 0.61 -10.33 8.62
C LYS A 122 1.33 -11.62 8.18
N ARG A 123 1.90 -12.38 9.11
CA ARG A 123 2.61 -13.63 8.81
C ARG A 123 1.70 -14.66 8.14
N ASN A 124 0.48 -14.83 8.62
CA ASN A 124 -0.49 -15.76 8.03
C ASN A 124 -0.85 -15.38 6.57
N ARG A 125 -0.94 -14.08 6.28
CA ARG A 125 -1.16 -13.56 4.92
C ARG A 125 0.04 -13.79 4.01
N LEU A 126 1.26 -13.57 4.52
CA LEU A 126 2.49 -13.77 3.76
C LEU A 126 2.75 -15.24 3.43
N MET A 127 2.45 -16.16 4.36
CA MET A 127 2.58 -17.60 4.11
C MET A 127 1.70 -18.11 2.97
N THR A 128 0.52 -17.51 2.80
CA THR A 128 -0.44 -17.85 1.74
C THR A 128 -0.35 -16.89 0.54
N ASN A 129 0.70 -16.07 0.44
CA ASN A 129 0.78 -15.04 -0.61
C ASN A 129 1.13 -15.59 -1.99
N LYS A 130 1.86 -16.70 -2.05
CA LYS A 130 2.24 -17.37 -3.29
C LYS A 130 1.31 -18.52 -3.67
N GLU A 131 0.24 -18.72 -2.91
CA GLU A 131 -0.77 -19.75 -3.15
C GLU A 131 -1.99 -19.09 -3.79
N PHE A 132 -2.34 -19.53 -5.00
CA PHE A 132 -3.49 -19.01 -5.73
C PHE A 132 -4.59 -20.08 -5.76
N ILE A 133 -5.69 -19.82 -5.05
CA ILE A 133 -6.87 -20.69 -5.07
C ILE A 133 -8.07 -19.81 -5.35
N VAL A 134 -8.70 -20.02 -6.52
CA VAL A 134 -9.80 -19.21 -7.01
C VAL A 134 -11.05 -20.08 -7.16
N PRO A 135 -12.12 -19.83 -6.39
CA PRO A 135 -13.39 -20.53 -6.57
C PRO A 135 -14.08 -20.01 -7.83
N MET A 136 -14.77 -20.89 -8.57
CA MET A 136 -15.54 -20.45 -9.75
C MET A 136 -16.90 -19.91 -9.32
N THR A 137 -16.99 -18.60 -9.10
CA THR A 137 -18.24 -17.86 -8.84
C THR A 137 -18.58 -16.92 -10.01
N ASP A 138 -19.78 -16.36 -10.02
CA ASP A 138 -20.17 -15.36 -11.03
C ASP A 138 -19.28 -14.10 -10.93
N ASP A 139 -18.88 -13.75 -9.71
CA ASP A 139 -17.89 -12.73 -9.41
C ASP A 139 -16.56 -13.00 -10.14
N THR A 140 -15.99 -14.21 -10.02
CA THR A 140 -14.75 -14.59 -10.71
C THR A 140 -14.91 -14.52 -12.22
N ARG A 141 -16.04 -14.96 -12.77
CA ARG A 141 -16.30 -14.93 -14.22
C ARG A 141 -16.39 -13.53 -14.80
N SER A 142 -16.69 -12.53 -13.96
CA SER A 142 -16.73 -11.13 -14.37
C SER A 142 -15.35 -10.46 -14.42
N ILE A 143 -14.31 -11.10 -13.87
CA ILE A 143 -12.95 -10.54 -13.82
C ILE A 143 -12.30 -10.62 -15.21
N THR A 144 -11.87 -9.46 -15.73
CA THR A 144 -11.11 -9.34 -16.97
C THR A 144 -9.80 -8.58 -16.76
N LEU A 145 -8.81 -8.82 -17.62
CA LEU A 145 -7.51 -8.13 -17.58
C LEU A 145 -7.63 -6.65 -17.98
N TYR A 146 -8.51 -6.37 -18.94
CA TYR A 146 -8.73 -5.04 -19.49
C TYR A 146 -10.24 -4.76 -19.46
N SER A 147 -10.63 -3.64 -18.85
CA SER A 147 -11.93 -3.05 -19.13
C SER A 147 -11.90 -2.47 -20.55
N ASP A 148 -12.98 -2.60 -21.32
CA ASP A 148 -13.09 -2.12 -22.70
C ASP A 148 -12.92 -0.59 -22.87
N ALA A 149 -12.71 0.16 -21.79
CA ALA A 149 -12.32 1.56 -21.84
C ALA A 149 -10.82 1.69 -22.16
N GLU A 150 -10.52 1.98 -23.42
CA GLU A 150 -9.27 2.47 -24.00
C GLU A 150 -8.06 2.60 -23.03
N LYS A 151 -7.22 1.54 -22.96
CA LYS A 151 -5.82 1.57 -22.48
C LYS A 151 -5.56 2.06 -21.05
N ALA A 152 -6.57 2.17 -20.18
CA ALA A 152 -6.31 2.36 -18.76
C ALA A 152 -5.98 1.00 -18.12
N HIS A 153 -4.73 0.81 -17.68
CA HIS A 153 -4.43 -0.29 -16.77
C HIS A 153 -5.19 -0.03 -15.46
N ALA A 154 -5.94 -1.02 -14.98
CA ALA A 154 -6.61 -0.91 -13.69
C ALA A 154 -5.58 -0.68 -12.56
N LEU A 155 -5.92 0.15 -11.59
CA LEU A 155 -5.06 0.43 -10.44
C LEU A 155 -4.77 -0.86 -9.66
N PRO A 156 -3.50 -1.14 -9.29
CA PRO A 156 -3.15 -2.37 -8.61
C PRO A 156 -3.76 -2.41 -7.20
N GLY A 157 -4.32 -3.55 -6.83
CA GLY A 157 -4.91 -3.74 -5.49
C GLY A 157 -6.26 -3.07 -5.29
N VAL A 158 -6.89 -2.57 -6.37
CA VAL A 158 -8.24 -2.02 -6.38
C VAL A 158 -9.17 -2.97 -7.13
N GLY A 159 -10.34 -3.24 -6.57
CA GLY A 159 -11.42 -3.98 -7.23
C GLY A 159 -11.58 -5.42 -6.76
N LEU A 160 -12.44 -6.14 -7.47
CA LEU A 160 -12.90 -7.46 -7.08
C LEU A 160 -11.76 -8.49 -7.17
N THR A 161 -11.46 -9.15 -6.06
CA THR A 161 -10.58 -10.32 -6.02
C THR A 161 -11.31 -11.48 -5.36
N THR A 162 -11.14 -12.67 -5.93
CA THR A 162 -11.84 -13.89 -5.50
C THR A 162 -10.90 -14.95 -4.96
N CYS A 163 -9.58 -14.71 -5.02
CA CYS A 163 -8.59 -15.59 -4.42
C CYS A 163 -8.86 -15.78 -2.91
N LEU A 164 -8.82 -17.04 -2.46
CA LEU A 164 -9.05 -17.39 -1.06
C LEU A 164 -7.93 -16.88 -0.18
N ARG A 165 -8.30 -16.14 0.87
CA ARG A 165 -7.36 -15.49 1.77
C ARG A 165 -7.77 -15.69 3.24
N PRO A 166 -6.85 -16.01 4.18
CA PRO A 166 -7.19 -16.33 5.57
C PRO A 166 -7.89 -15.19 6.32
N LYS A 167 -9.02 -15.40 6.99
CA LYS A 167 -9.67 -14.29 7.71
C LYS A 167 -8.83 -13.82 8.91
N LEU A 168 -8.94 -12.54 9.22
CA LEU A 168 -8.32 -11.95 10.40
C LEU A 168 -9.12 -12.37 11.64
N HIS A 169 -8.45 -12.98 12.62
CA HIS A 169 -9.07 -13.43 13.86
C HIS A 169 -8.30 -12.89 15.05
N PHE A 170 -8.99 -12.11 15.89
CA PHE A 170 -8.44 -11.49 17.10
C PHE A 170 -9.24 -11.94 18.33
N ALA A 171 -8.60 -11.91 19.49
CA ALA A 171 -9.23 -12.15 20.78
C ALA A 171 -9.26 -10.85 21.61
N PRO A 172 -10.33 -10.59 22.37
CA PRO A 172 -10.37 -9.46 23.29
C PRO A 172 -9.29 -9.61 24.36
N THR A 173 -8.73 -8.48 24.79
CA THR A 173 -7.82 -8.44 25.93
C THR A 173 -8.64 -8.55 27.23
N GLY A 174 -8.24 -9.48 28.11
CA GLY A 174 -8.95 -9.70 29.36
C GLY A 174 -8.10 -10.45 30.37
N PHE A 175 -7.87 -9.84 31.54
CA PHE A 175 -7.09 -10.44 32.63
C PHE A 175 -7.97 -11.12 33.68
N VAL A 176 -9.27 -10.83 33.67
CA VAL A 176 -10.26 -11.39 34.58
C VAL A 176 -11.03 -12.47 33.82
N GLY A 177 -10.47 -13.67 33.74
CA GLY A 177 -11.09 -14.80 33.04
C GLY A 177 -10.26 -16.08 33.14
N THR A 178 -10.90 -17.23 32.92
CA THR A 178 -10.27 -18.57 32.97
C THR A 178 -10.09 -19.20 31.59
N ASN A 179 -10.48 -18.51 30.52
CA ASN A 179 -10.48 -19.07 29.17
C ASN A 179 -9.07 -19.00 28.57
N ALA A 180 -8.34 -20.12 28.60
CA ALA A 180 -7.00 -20.21 28.03
C ALA A 180 -6.97 -20.09 26.49
N ASP A 181 -8.10 -20.33 25.83
CA ASP A 181 -8.20 -20.31 24.37
C ASP A 181 -8.00 -18.91 23.78
N ILE A 182 -8.14 -17.84 24.58
CA ILE A 182 -7.88 -16.46 24.13
C ILE A 182 -6.45 -16.27 23.63
N TYR A 183 -5.50 -17.07 24.12
CA TYR A 183 -4.08 -16.99 23.76
C TYR A 183 -3.76 -17.64 22.41
N THR A 184 -4.72 -18.28 21.76
CA THR A 184 -4.53 -18.84 20.41
C THR A 184 -4.54 -17.74 19.35
N LEU A 185 -5.23 -16.63 19.61
CA LEU A 185 -5.38 -15.49 18.71
C LEU A 185 -4.65 -14.26 19.26
N SER A 186 -4.34 -13.32 18.38
CA SER A 186 -3.68 -12.07 18.77
C SER A 186 -4.64 -11.13 19.50
N PRO A 187 -4.13 -10.29 20.42
CA PRO A 187 -4.93 -9.30 21.11
C PRO A 187 -5.53 -8.29 20.12
N ILE A 188 -6.82 -8.03 20.25
CA ILE A 188 -7.55 -7.10 19.40
C ILE A 188 -7.04 -5.67 19.59
N ILE A 189 -7.05 -4.90 18.51
CA ILE A 189 -6.87 -3.45 18.48
C ILE A 189 -7.90 -2.85 17.52
N PRO A 190 -8.45 -1.64 17.76
CA PRO A 190 -9.40 -1.02 16.83
C PRO A 190 -8.71 -0.66 15.49
N LEU A 191 -8.80 -1.59 14.54
CA LEU A 191 -8.17 -1.47 13.21
C LEU A 191 -8.67 -0.27 12.42
N GLN A 192 -9.95 0.10 12.55
CA GLN A 192 -10.50 1.25 11.83
C GLN A 192 -9.85 2.56 12.29
N MET A 193 -9.74 2.79 13.61
CA MET A 193 -9.06 3.98 14.13
C MET A 193 -7.58 3.99 13.72
N LEU A 194 -6.92 2.83 13.79
CA LEU A 194 -5.53 2.70 13.36
C LEU A 194 -5.34 2.98 11.86
N LYS A 195 -6.30 2.54 11.02
CA LYS A 195 -6.34 2.78 9.58
C LYS A 195 -6.42 4.29 9.30
N ASP A 196 -7.38 4.96 9.94
CA ASP A 196 -7.65 6.38 9.73
C ASP A 196 -6.46 7.25 10.18
N HIS A 197 -5.89 6.96 11.36
CA HIS A 197 -4.68 7.64 11.83
C HIS A 197 -3.46 7.38 10.93
N ALA A 198 -3.24 6.13 10.48
CA ALA A 198 -2.13 5.81 9.61
C ALA A 198 -2.19 6.58 8.27
N LEU A 199 -3.39 6.72 7.70
CA LEU A 199 -3.61 7.48 6.47
C LEU A 199 -3.40 8.98 6.68
N SER A 200 -4.04 9.58 7.70
CA SER A 200 -3.88 11.03 7.97
C SER A 200 -2.41 11.37 8.21
N MET A 201 -1.69 10.57 9.01
CA MET A 201 -0.27 10.81 9.24
C MET A 201 0.60 10.69 7.98
N LEU A 202 0.29 9.78 7.05
CA LEU A 202 1.02 9.71 5.78
C LEU A 202 0.69 10.90 4.88
N THR A 203 -0.58 11.30 4.81
CA THR A 203 -1.02 12.46 4.03
C THR A 203 -0.34 13.72 4.54
N GLU A 204 -0.38 13.99 5.85
CA GLU A 204 0.30 15.12 6.49
C GLU A 204 1.82 15.06 6.24
N ALA A 205 2.44 13.88 6.37
CA ALA A 205 3.88 13.71 6.14
C ALA A 205 4.31 14.03 4.69
N VAL A 206 3.50 13.65 3.70
CA VAL A 206 3.78 13.93 2.28
C VAL A 206 3.53 15.41 1.96
N GLN A 207 2.46 16.00 2.47
CA GLN A 207 2.14 17.42 2.31
C GLN A 207 3.23 18.32 2.92
N ASP A 208 3.66 18.04 4.16
CA ASP A 208 4.74 18.76 4.85
C ASP A 208 6.11 18.51 4.18
N GLY A 209 6.28 17.32 3.59
CA GLY A 209 7.49 16.88 2.94
C GLY A 209 7.84 17.60 1.62
N GLY A 210 6.84 18.15 0.93
CA GLY A 210 7.04 18.96 -0.28
C GLY A 210 7.70 20.31 0.00
N GLN A 211 7.58 20.81 1.24
CA GLN A 211 8.33 21.96 1.72
C GLN A 211 9.65 21.48 2.33
N ALA A 212 10.74 22.24 2.18
CA ALA A 212 12.03 21.85 2.74
C ALA A 212 11.97 21.76 4.29
N MET A 213 11.59 20.58 4.79
CA MET A 213 11.20 20.37 6.18
C MET A 213 12.39 20.62 7.11
N ARG A 214 12.28 21.68 7.90
CA ARG A 214 13.33 22.10 8.83
C ARG A 214 13.38 21.20 10.07
N ASP A 215 12.22 20.84 10.60
CA ASP A 215 12.06 20.12 11.86
C ASP A 215 11.15 18.89 11.66
N PRO A 216 11.66 17.80 11.05
CA PRO A 216 10.88 16.58 10.85
C PRO A 216 10.47 15.93 12.18
N VAL A 217 9.28 15.34 12.21
CA VAL A 217 8.80 14.56 13.37
C VAL A 217 9.79 13.46 13.72
N GLY A 218 10.13 13.35 15.01
CA GLY A 218 11.14 12.41 15.48
C GLY A 218 12.60 12.83 15.22
N GLY A 219 12.82 14.01 14.63
CA GLY A 219 14.14 14.64 14.47
C GLY A 219 14.87 14.30 13.17
N SER A 220 14.39 13.33 12.38
CA SER A 220 14.93 13.05 11.04
C SER A 220 13.82 12.59 10.09
N VAL A 221 14.06 12.76 8.78
CA VAL A 221 13.16 12.26 7.72
C VAL A 221 12.96 10.74 7.83
N GLU A 222 13.99 10.01 8.27
CA GLU A 222 13.90 8.56 8.53
C GLU A 222 12.91 8.25 9.64
N PHE A 223 13.01 8.91 10.80
CA PHE A 223 12.10 8.67 11.93
C PHE A 223 10.68 9.16 11.68
N HIS A 224 10.51 10.11 10.74
CA HIS A 224 9.20 10.55 10.31
C HIS A 224 8.50 9.49 9.45
N PHE A 225 9.13 9.04 8.35
CA PHE A 225 8.46 8.19 7.35
C PHE A 225 8.52 6.68 7.66
N VAL A 226 9.64 6.15 8.15
CA VAL A 226 9.82 4.68 8.24
C VAL A 226 8.76 4.01 9.12
N PRO A 227 8.41 4.51 10.32
CA PRO A 227 7.39 3.87 11.15
C PRO A 227 6.00 3.88 10.51
N ILE A 228 5.64 4.98 9.83
CA ILE A 228 4.35 5.14 9.15
C ILE A 228 4.27 4.17 7.97
N LEU A 229 5.29 4.13 7.11
CA LEU A 229 5.33 3.23 5.96
C LEU A 229 5.32 1.74 6.36
N LYS A 230 6.01 1.38 7.46
CA LYS A 230 5.94 0.03 8.03
C LYS A 230 4.53 -0.32 8.50
N LEU A 231 3.82 0.61 9.13
CA LEU A 231 2.45 0.40 9.58
C LEU A 231 1.50 0.24 8.40
N ILE A 232 1.58 1.13 7.41
CA ILE A 232 0.75 1.09 6.20
C ILE A 232 0.98 -0.20 5.41
N SER A 233 2.23 -0.58 5.15
CA SER A 233 2.55 -1.84 4.48
C SER A 233 2.02 -3.06 5.25
N THR A 234 2.10 -3.05 6.59
CA THR A 234 1.55 -4.13 7.42
C THR A 234 0.03 -4.21 7.30
N LEU A 235 -0.69 -3.08 7.36
CA LEU A 235 -2.14 -3.03 7.21
C LEU A 235 -2.61 -3.38 5.78
N LEU A 236 -1.84 -3.01 4.75
CA LEU A 236 -2.06 -3.43 3.36
C LEU A 236 -1.95 -4.94 3.20
N ILE A 237 -0.86 -5.56 3.69
CA ILE A 237 -0.67 -7.02 3.64
C ILE A 237 -1.81 -7.75 4.38
N MET A 238 -2.31 -7.17 5.47
CA MET A 238 -3.45 -7.72 6.21
C MET A 238 -4.78 -7.64 5.46
N GLY A 239 -4.89 -6.75 4.46
CA GLY A 239 -6.11 -6.47 3.71
C GLY A 239 -7.12 -5.68 4.53
N VAL A 240 -6.65 -4.67 5.29
CA VAL A 240 -7.51 -3.79 6.12
C VAL A 240 -8.01 -2.58 5.34
N TYR A 241 -7.30 -2.17 4.29
CA TYR A 241 -7.66 -1.03 3.45
C TYR A 241 -8.70 -1.40 2.40
N ASP A 242 -9.66 -0.50 2.21
CA ASP A 242 -10.67 -0.59 1.17
C ASP A 242 -10.17 0.04 -0.14
N ASP A 243 -10.91 -0.14 -1.25
CA ASP A 243 -10.54 0.38 -2.57
C ASP A 243 -10.25 1.88 -2.58
N SER A 244 -11.05 2.68 -1.84
CA SER A 244 -10.84 4.13 -1.71
C SER A 244 -9.51 4.46 -1.02
N ASP A 245 -9.15 3.68 0.00
CA ASP A 245 -7.95 3.90 0.78
C ASP A 245 -6.72 3.51 -0.04
N VAL A 246 -6.79 2.40 -0.78
CA VAL A 246 -5.71 1.97 -1.67
C VAL A 246 -5.46 2.99 -2.77
N LYS A 247 -6.54 3.51 -3.39
CA LYS A 247 -6.44 4.62 -4.35
C LYS A 247 -5.77 5.85 -3.73
N HIS A 248 -6.13 6.22 -2.51
CA HIS A 248 -5.52 7.35 -1.80
C HIS A 248 -4.03 7.13 -1.55
N ILE A 249 -3.63 5.94 -1.09
CA ILE A 249 -2.22 5.59 -0.88
C ILE A 249 -1.44 5.66 -2.21
N LEU A 250 -2.00 5.17 -3.30
CA LEU A 250 -1.38 5.24 -4.63
C LEU A 250 -1.18 6.69 -5.08
N LYS A 251 -2.18 7.56 -4.87
CA LYS A 251 -2.07 9.00 -5.14
C LYS A 251 -0.94 9.66 -4.33
N LEU A 252 -0.76 9.29 -3.05
CA LEU A 252 0.33 9.81 -2.21
C LEU A 252 1.72 9.37 -2.69
N ILE A 253 1.84 8.20 -3.32
CA ILE A 253 3.11 7.72 -3.88
C ILE A 253 3.47 8.53 -5.13
N GLU A 254 2.54 8.61 -6.08
CA GLU A 254 2.76 9.25 -7.37
C GLU A 254 1.42 9.74 -7.98
N PRO A 255 1.05 11.01 -7.77
CA PRO A 255 -0.21 11.56 -8.27
C PRO A 255 -0.32 11.49 -9.80
N SER A 256 0.80 11.64 -10.51
CA SER A 256 0.83 11.69 -11.98
C SER A 256 0.49 10.35 -12.66
N VAL A 257 0.73 9.23 -11.96
CA VAL A 257 0.53 7.87 -12.49
C VAL A 257 -0.81 7.29 -12.05
N PHE A 258 -1.27 7.63 -10.85
CA PHE A 258 -2.42 7.01 -10.20
C PHE A 258 -3.63 7.93 -10.05
N THR A 259 -3.71 8.99 -10.85
CA THR A 259 -4.95 9.75 -11.03
C THR A 259 -5.90 8.94 -11.91
N ASP A 260 -7.10 8.69 -11.39
CA ASP A 260 -8.21 8.26 -12.24
C ASP A 260 -8.32 9.32 -13.35
N GLY A 261 -8.38 8.90 -14.61
CA GLY A 261 -8.43 9.80 -15.78
C GLY A 261 -9.74 10.59 -15.87
N GLU A 262 -10.14 11.26 -14.79
CA GLU A 262 -11.13 12.32 -14.81
C GLU A 262 -10.50 13.50 -15.55
N ASN A 263 -10.71 13.52 -16.87
CA ASN A 263 -10.59 14.74 -17.64
C ASN A 263 -11.38 15.83 -16.90
N PRO A 264 -10.79 16.99 -16.57
CA PRO A 264 -11.50 18.11 -15.93
C PRO A 264 -12.66 18.70 -16.76
N ALA A 265 -13.01 18.08 -17.88
CA ALA A 265 -13.98 18.56 -18.85
C ALA A 265 -15.41 18.05 -18.60
N GLU A 266 -15.61 16.97 -17.83
CA GLU A 266 -16.96 16.39 -17.65
C GLU A 266 -17.73 16.95 -16.44
N GLU A 267 -17.06 17.61 -15.48
CA GLU A 267 -17.76 18.30 -14.39
C GLU A 267 -18.29 19.69 -14.76
N LEU A 268 -17.86 20.25 -15.89
CA LEU A 268 -18.33 21.56 -16.38
C LEU A 268 -19.65 21.49 -17.17
N GLU A 269 -20.09 20.31 -17.60
CA GLU A 269 -21.33 20.13 -18.38
C GLU A 269 -22.50 19.56 -17.55
N ALA A 270 -22.25 19.04 -16.34
CA ALA A 270 -23.32 18.68 -15.39
C ALA A 270 -23.91 19.90 -14.65
N GLY A 271 -23.24 21.06 -14.71
CA GLY A 271 -23.65 22.30 -14.03
C GLY A 271 -24.56 23.25 -14.82
N LYS A 272 -25.00 22.89 -16.03
CA LYS A 272 -25.79 23.80 -16.92
C LYS A 272 -27.19 23.31 -17.31
N THR A 273 -27.73 22.32 -16.64
CA THR A 273 -29.14 21.90 -16.86
C THR A 273 -29.96 22.10 -15.59
N GLY A 274 -30.26 23.36 -15.28
CA GLY A 274 -31.08 23.69 -14.13
C GLY A 274 -31.53 25.15 -14.06
N ASP A 275 -32.13 25.69 -15.12
CA ASP A 275 -33.32 26.57 -15.01
C ASP A 275 -33.75 27.08 -16.40
N ALA A 276 -34.95 26.70 -16.83
CA ALA A 276 -35.89 27.51 -17.63
C ALA A 276 -37.01 26.62 -18.21
N GLU A 277 -37.99 26.25 -17.40
CA GLU A 277 -39.35 26.11 -17.92
C GLU A 277 -40.02 27.49 -17.91
N GLN A 278 -40.37 28.01 -19.08
CA GLN A 278 -41.73 28.51 -19.35
C GLN A 278 -41.90 29.03 -20.81
N HIS A 279 -42.94 28.47 -21.45
CA HIS A 279 -43.87 29.14 -22.39
C HIS A 279 -43.58 29.06 -23.92
N LEU A 280 -44.27 28.13 -24.63
CA LEU A 280 -45.20 28.37 -25.78
C LEU A 280 -45.23 27.25 -26.86
N VAL A 281 -46.19 26.33 -26.72
CA VAL A 281 -47.29 25.96 -27.65
C VAL A 281 -47.14 26.13 -29.19
N SER A 282 -47.42 24.99 -29.88
CA SER A 282 -47.83 24.74 -31.30
C SER A 282 -46.72 24.64 -32.36
N LYS A 283 -46.57 23.55 -33.13
CA LYS A 283 -47.49 23.12 -34.21
C LYS A 283 -47.05 21.77 -34.81
N GLU A 284 -48.01 21.12 -35.46
CA GLU A 284 -47.98 19.79 -36.11
C GLU A 284 -47.26 19.74 -37.48
N GLU A 285 -47.26 18.53 -38.05
CA GLU A 285 -46.93 18.08 -39.43
C GLU A 285 -45.44 17.69 -39.60
N GLY A 286 -45.04 16.45 -39.91
CA GLY A 286 -45.61 15.45 -40.81
C GLY A 286 -44.91 15.55 -42.18
N THR A 287 -44.21 14.50 -42.64
CA THR A 287 -44.10 13.99 -44.04
C THR A 287 -42.80 13.20 -44.26
N GLU A 288 -42.97 12.13 -45.04
CA GLU A 288 -42.09 11.05 -45.50
C GLU A 288 -40.94 11.42 -46.47
N VAL A 289 -39.91 10.55 -46.44
CA VAL A 289 -39.11 9.96 -47.54
C VAL A 289 -38.28 10.87 -48.45
N LYS A 290 -36.96 10.57 -48.55
CA LYS A 290 -36.30 10.20 -49.82
C LYS A 290 -34.86 9.71 -49.63
N GLU A 291 -34.61 8.55 -50.24
CA GLU A 291 -33.31 8.10 -50.73
C GLU A 291 -32.78 9.09 -51.78
N GLU A 292 -31.46 9.28 -51.84
CA GLU A 292 -30.74 9.62 -53.07
C GLU A 292 -29.27 9.19 -52.92
N GLU A 293 -28.84 8.35 -53.86
CA GLU A 293 -27.46 7.97 -54.16
C GLU A 293 -26.70 9.14 -54.80
N GLU A 294 -25.39 9.27 -54.58
CA GLU A 294 -24.38 9.28 -55.67
C GLU A 294 -22.93 9.43 -55.17
N GLN A 295 -22.12 8.44 -55.58
CA GLN A 295 -20.73 8.46 -56.10
C GLN A 295 -19.83 9.68 -55.88
N VAL A 296 -18.58 9.43 -55.46
CA VAL A 296 -17.36 9.94 -56.17
C VAL A 296 -16.21 8.91 -56.04
N GLU A 297 -15.60 8.61 -57.19
CA GLU A 297 -14.40 7.81 -57.42
C GLU A 297 -13.10 8.49 -56.95
N GLY A 298 -12.03 7.70 -56.71
CA GLY A 298 -10.69 8.23 -56.52
C GLY A 298 -9.64 7.15 -56.27
N GLU A 299 -9.05 6.66 -57.36
CA GLU A 299 -7.89 5.76 -57.45
C GLU A 299 -6.69 6.26 -56.62
N ASN A 300 -5.89 5.38 -56.00
CA ASN A 300 -4.62 4.91 -56.58
C ASN A 300 -3.85 3.95 -55.64
N GLU A 301 -2.99 3.17 -56.30
CA GLU A 301 -2.33 1.93 -55.95
C GLU A 301 -1.23 2.02 -54.87
N GLY A 302 -0.97 0.88 -54.22
CA GLY A 302 0.16 0.67 -53.32
C GLY A 302 0.34 -0.83 -53.04
N GLU A 303 1.00 -1.50 -53.98
CA GLU A 303 1.47 -2.89 -53.91
C GLU A 303 2.30 -3.16 -52.64
N LEU A 304 2.02 -4.25 -51.92
CA LEU A 304 3.03 -4.97 -51.15
C LEU A 304 2.87 -6.47 -51.39
N LEU A 305 3.96 -7.05 -51.86
CA LEU A 305 4.09 -8.37 -52.44
C LEU A 305 4.10 -9.48 -51.38
N ASP A 306 3.42 -10.55 -51.77
CA ASP A 306 3.50 -11.93 -51.32
C ASP A 306 4.86 -12.55 -51.69
N GLU A 307 5.57 -13.12 -50.70
CA GLU A 307 6.60 -14.15 -50.92
C GLU A 307 6.52 -15.21 -49.82
N GLY A 308 5.73 -16.26 -50.09
CA GLY A 308 6.25 -17.63 -50.30
C GLY A 308 7.16 -18.30 -49.25
N MET A 309 6.57 -19.32 -48.59
CA MET A 309 7.11 -20.61 -48.12
C MET A 309 8.63 -20.89 -48.12
N GLY A 310 9.09 -21.41 -46.97
CA GLY A 310 10.20 -22.35 -46.86
C GLY A 310 9.97 -23.28 -45.66
N GLU A 311 9.63 -24.53 -45.93
CA GLU A 311 9.75 -25.65 -44.99
C GLU A 311 11.25 -25.97 -44.81
N GLU A 312 11.68 -26.37 -43.61
CA GLU A 312 12.64 -27.47 -43.40
C GLU A 312 12.87 -27.73 -41.89
N GLU A 313 12.50 -28.96 -41.52
CA GLU A 313 13.19 -29.91 -40.63
C GLU A 313 13.03 -29.88 -39.10
N GLU A 314 12.68 -31.10 -38.64
CA GLU A 314 12.55 -31.64 -37.30
C GLU A 314 13.92 -31.80 -36.63
N GLU A 315 14.06 -31.48 -35.34
CA GLU A 315 14.97 -32.19 -34.44
C GLU A 315 14.29 -32.39 -33.07
N GLU A 316 13.95 -33.64 -32.79
CA GLU A 316 13.63 -34.18 -31.47
C GLU A 316 14.91 -34.23 -30.62
N LEU A 317 14.86 -33.77 -29.36
CA LEU A 317 15.82 -34.18 -28.32
C LEU A 317 15.11 -34.33 -26.97
N GLU A 318 14.81 -35.60 -26.71
CA GLU A 318 14.86 -36.40 -25.46
C GLU A 318 14.78 -35.71 -24.08
N GLU A 319 13.84 -36.24 -23.28
CA GLU A 319 13.74 -36.16 -21.83
C GLU A 319 14.93 -36.88 -21.16
N GLU A 320 15.57 -36.24 -20.16
CA GLU A 320 16.27 -36.95 -19.08
C GLU A 320 15.75 -36.44 -17.73
N GLU A 321 15.29 -37.38 -16.91
CA GLU A 321 14.93 -37.18 -15.50
C GLU A 321 16.14 -37.34 -14.56
N GLU A 322 15.90 -36.88 -13.32
CA GLU A 322 16.61 -37.16 -12.05
C GLU A 322 17.88 -36.34 -11.74
N ASP A 323 17.78 -35.47 -10.72
CA ASP A 323 18.45 -35.74 -9.44
C ASP A 323 17.93 -34.84 -8.29
N GLU A 324 17.63 -35.49 -7.17
CA GLU A 324 17.32 -34.93 -5.85
C GLU A 324 18.56 -34.27 -5.23
N VAL A 325 18.43 -33.06 -4.67
CA VAL A 325 19.31 -32.59 -3.57
C VAL A 325 18.51 -31.74 -2.58
N GLU A 326 18.44 -32.24 -1.34
CA GLU A 326 17.94 -31.58 -0.12
C GLU A 326 18.96 -30.55 0.45
N PRO A 327 18.61 -29.71 1.43
CA PRO A 327 19.11 -28.34 1.59
C PRO A 327 20.44 -28.24 2.35
N GLU A 328 21.24 -27.21 2.06
CA GLU A 328 22.39 -26.82 2.88
C GLU A 328 22.03 -25.63 3.80
N GLU A 329 22.39 -25.79 5.07
CA GLU A 329 22.27 -24.86 6.18
C GLU A 329 23.34 -23.75 6.15
N GLU A 330 22.96 -22.60 6.71
CA GLU A 330 23.73 -21.59 7.47
C GLU A 330 25.26 -21.45 7.24
N GLU A 331 25.73 -20.22 6.93
CA GLU A 331 26.82 -19.56 7.70
C GLU A 331 26.69 -18.03 7.65
N GLU A 332 26.73 -17.42 8.84
CA GLU A 332 26.86 -15.99 9.12
C GLU A 332 28.34 -15.56 8.99
N GLU A 333 28.64 -14.41 8.37
CA GLU A 333 29.95 -13.76 8.54
C GLU A 333 29.83 -12.44 9.31
N GLU A 334 30.28 -12.49 10.57
CA GLU A 334 30.74 -11.36 11.38
C GLU A 334 32.04 -10.76 10.81
N TYR A 335 32.16 -9.42 10.79
CA TYR A 335 33.46 -8.76 10.87
C TYR A 335 33.47 -7.71 11.98
N GLU A 336 33.95 -8.11 13.16
CA GLU A 336 34.73 -7.24 14.03
C GLU A 336 36.21 -7.64 13.97
N LYS A 337 37.09 -6.66 13.73
CA LYS A 337 38.37 -6.61 14.45
C LYS A 337 38.97 -5.21 14.54
N GLN A 338 39.35 -4.93 15.78
CA GLN A 338 39.89 -3.72 16.37
C GLN A 338 41.37 -3.44 16.05
N ALA A 339 41.73 -2.19 16.40
CA ALA A 339 42.99 -1.72 16.99
C ALA A 339 44.15 -1.43 16.02
N GLY A 340 44.89 -0.33 16.14
CA GLY A 340 44.93 0.72 17.16
C GLY A 340 46.28 1.45 17.10
N LYS A 341 46.39 2.51 17.91
CA LYS A 341 47.58 3.30 18.32
C LYS A 341 48.03 4.43 17.40
N GLU A 342 48.54 5.58 17.87
CA GLU A 342 48.66 6.30 19.16
C GLU A 342 49.41 7.60 18.80
N GLY A 343 49.21 8.69 19.55
CA GLY A 343 50.16 9.82 19.64
C GLY A 343 49.68 11.11 18.96
N LYS A 344 49.11 12.13 19.62
CA LYS A 344 49.61 13.16 20.58
C LYS A 344 50.44 14.32 19.99
N GLU A 345 50.08 15.53 20.45
CA GLU A 345 50.84 16.82 20.51
C GLU A 345 51.00 17.56 19.16
N ASP A 346 50.97 18.88 19.01
CA ASP A 346 50.64 20.05 19.84
C ASP A 346 50.58 21.29 18.90
N GLU A 347 49.81 22.28 19.33
CA GLU A 347 49.84 23.76 19.12
C GLU A 347 50.47 24.48 17.88
N HIS A 348 49.81 25.63 17.61
CA HIS A 348 50.34 26.97 17.26
C HIS A 348 50.19 27.53 15.82
N ALA A 349 49.17 28.40 15.70
CA ALA A 349 49.13 29.79 15.19
C ALA A 349 49.95 30.27 13.97
N ALA A 350 49.26 30.97 13.06
CA ALA A 350 49.53 32.32 12.49
C ALA A 350 48.74 32.46 11.17
N GLU A 351 47.66 33.23 11.10
CA GLU A 351 47.56 34.69 10.81
C GLU A 351 48.06 35.12 9.42
N LYS A 352 47.12 35.65 8.61
CA LYS A 352 47.14 36.95 7.88
C LYS A 352 45.96 37.03 6.88
N THR A 353 44.92 37.83 7.16
CA THR A 353 44.65 39.19 6.60
C THR A 353 44.53 39.19 5.07
N ASP A 354 43.48 39.75 4.45
CA ASP A 354 43.14 41.17 4.57
C ASP A 354 41.81 41.55 3.86
N ARG A 355 41.17 42.58 4.43
CA ARG A 355 40.57 43.75 3.76
C ARG A 355 39.05 43.87 3.55
N GLU A 356 38.49 44.72 4.42
CA GLU A 356 37.21 45.42 4.39
C GLU A 356 36.99 46.32 3.15
N LYS A 357 35.71 46.58 2.86
CA LYS A 357 35.26 47.97 2.64
C LYS A 357 33.78 48.14 3.03
N THR A 358 33.55 49.00 4.01
CA THR A 358 32.28 49.58 4.44
C THR A 358 31.82 50.69 3.48
N THR A 359 30.52 50.97 3.46
CA THR A 359 29.94 52.33 3.61
C THR A 359 28.43 52.26 3.88
N ASP A 360 28.09 52.50 5.15
CA ASP A 360 27.02 53.34 5.74
C ASP A 360 25.77 53.77 4.94
N GLY A 361 24.63 53.71 5.65
CA GLY A 361 23.80 54.91 5.89
C GLY A 361 22.27 54.75 5.76
N GLU A 362 21.59 54.58 6.91
CA GLU A 362 20.37 55.28 7.42
C GLU A 362 19.20 55.60 6.45
N ASP A 363 17.90 55.64 6.80
CA ASP A 363 17.03 55.45 7.96
C ASP A 363 15.57 55.72 7.47
N LYS A 364 14.56 55.26 8.22
CA LYS A 364 13.13 55.68 8.25
C LYS A 364 12.12 55.32 7.15
N GLY A 365 10.96 54.83 7.62
CA GLY A 365 9.65 55.29 7.14
C GLY A 365 8.54 54.24 7.15
N GLU A 366 7.72 54.25 8.20
CA GLU A 366 6.40 53.61 8.31
C GLU A 366 5.43 54.10 7.22
N ASP A 367 4.51 53.25 6.74
CA ASP A 367 3.07 53.57 6.73
C ASP A 367 2.20 52.38 6.30
N GLU A 368 1.08 52.27 6.99
CA GLU A 368 -0.01 51.31 6.85
C GLU A 368 -0.80 51.50 5.53
N LYS A 369 -1.46 50.43 5.06
CA LYS A 369 -2.73 50.52 4.32
C LYS A 369 -3.50 49.21 4.36
N GLU A 370 -4.61 49.22 5.08
CA GLU A 370 -5.75 48.31 4.90
C GLU A 370 -6.40 48.50 3.52
N ALA A 371 -6.84 47.41 2.90
CA ALA A 371 -8.06 47.36 2.10
C ALA A 371 -8.50 45.90 1.96
N GLY A 372 -9.62 45.54 2.59
CA GLY A 372 -10.27 44.25 2.42
C GLY A 372 -11.01 44.14 1.08
N ALA A 373 -11.12 42.92 0.57
CA ALA A 373 -12.14 42.51 -0.38
C ALA A 373 -12.26 40.97 -0.41
N ALA A 374 -13.40 40.49 0.09
CA ALA A 374 -14.16 39.29 -0.28
C ALA A 374 -13.39 38.00 -0.62
N GLU A 375 -13.46 37.04 0.31
CA GLU A 375 -13.24 35.61 0.08
C GLU A 375 -14.28 35.06 -0.91
N PRO A 376 -13.86 34.31 -1.95
CA PRO A 376 -14.63 33.20 -2.44
C PRO A 376 -14.18 31.94 -1.67
N GLU A 377 -15.13 31.25 -1.04
CA GLU A 377 -14.95 29.90 -0.52
C GLU A 377 -14.42 28.99 -1.65
N VAL A 378 -13.14 28.64 -1.57
CA VAL A 378 -12.56 27.57 -2.36
C VAL A 378 -12.84 26.29 -1.57
N LYS A 379 -13.66 25.41 -2.13
CA LYS A 379 -13.64 24.00 -1.73
C LYS A 379 -12.25 23.49 -2.09
N GLU A 380 -11.41 23.32 -1.07
CA GLU A 380 -10.11 22.66 -1.20
C GLU A 380 -10.37 21.19 -1.52
N GLU A 381 -10.37 20.86 -2.80
CA GLU A 381 -9.89 19.55 -3.21
C GLU A 381 -8.39 19.56 -2.93
N GLU A 382 -7.94 18.68 -2.04
CA GLU A 382 -6.52 18.50 -1.73
C GLU A 382 -5.80 18.05 -3.01
N ASP A 383 -5.30 19.00 -3.79
CA ASP A 383 -4.27 18.75 -4.78
C ASP A 383 -3.01 18.35 -4.01
N VAL A 384 -2.86 17.03 -3.80
CA VAL A 384 -1.64 16.46 -3.24
C VAL A 384 -0.53 16.89 -4.19
N GLY A 385 0.34 17.80 -3.71
CA GLY A 385 1.51 18.28 -4.44
C GLY A 385 2.49 17.16 -4.80
N GLU A 386 3.76 17.52 -5.06
CA GLU A 386 4.81 16.57 -5.42
C GLU A 386 4.73 15.25 -4.63
N GLY A 387 4.55 14.12 -5.33
CA GLY A 387 4.37 12.81 -4.71
C GLY A 387 5.59 12.34 -3.91
N LEU A 388 5.40 11.31 -3.08
CA LEU A 388 6.47 10.78 -2.21
C LEU A 388 7.77 10.44 -2.97
N LEU A 389 7.68 9.98 -4.22
CA LEU A 389 8.85 9.64 -5.05
C LEU A 389 9.69 10.85 -5.48
N HIS A 390 9.11 12.04 -5.51
CA HIS A 390 9.79 13.28 -5.91
C HIS A 390 10.65 13.87 -4.78
N MET A 391 10.41 13.42 -3.55
CA MET A 391 11.13 13.87 -2.37
C MET A 391 12.55 13.29 -2.28
N LYS A 392 13.45 14.01 -1.61
CA LYS A 392 14.80 13.52 -1.28
C LYS A 392 14.76 12.59 -0.07
N LEU A 393 14.52 11.32 -0.32
CA LEU A 393 14.36 10.31 0.74
C LEU A 393 15.68 9.58 1.12
N PRO A 394 15.92 9.32 2.42
CA PRO A 394 16.98 8.43 2.90
C PRO A 394 16.82 6.98 2.44
N GLU A 395 17.90 6.18 2.50
CA GLU A 395 17.92 4.78 2.07
C GLU A 395 16.90 3.89 2.82
N SER A 396 16.79 4.05 4.14
CA SER A 396 15.82 3.31 4.97
C SER A 396 14.37 3.52 4.49
N VAL A 397 14.03 4.74 4.05
CA VAL A 397 12.69 5.06 3.52
C VAL A 397 12.49 4.40 2.17
N LYS A 398 13.48 4.48 1.28
CA LYS A 398 13.44 3.81 -0.03
C LYS A 398 13.22 2.29 0.10
N LEU A 399 13.85 1.64 1.06
CA LEU A 399 13.64 0.21 1.32
C LEU A 399 12.18 -0.08 1.72
N GLN A 400 11.57 0.75 2.56
CA GLN A 400 10.15 0.60 2.91
C GLN A 400 9.25 0.84 1.70
N MET A 401 9.59 1.80 0.84
CA MET A 401 8.88 2.01 -0.42
C MET A 401 8.99 0.80 -1.36
N CYS A 402 10.15 0.16 -1.47
CA CYS A 402 10.28 -1.08 -2.24
C CYS A 402 9.38 -2.18 -1.69
N THR A 403 9.26 -2.29 -0.36
CA THR A 403 8.35 -3.26 0.28
C THR A 403 6.89 -2.97 -0.06
N LEU A 404 6.52 -1.68 -0.08
CA LEU A 404 5.18 -1.21 -0.47
C LEU A 404 4.88 -1.50 -1.95
N LEU A 405 5.81 -1.20 -2.85
CA LEU A 405 5.66 -1.46 -4.28
C LEU A 405 5.63 -2.96 -4.60
N GLN A 406 6.42 -3.77 -3.88
CA GLN A 406 6.36 -5.23 -4.01
C GLN A 406 4.96 -5.77 -3.72
N TYR A 407 4.26 -5.23 -2.72
CA TYR A 407 2.88 -5.60 -2.44
C TYR A 407 1.95 -5.29 -3.63
N PHE A 408 2.10 -4.13 -4.27
CA PHE A 408 1.31 -3.77 -5.45
C PHE A 408 1.62 -4.64 -6.67
N CYS A 409 2.89 -5.00 -6.89
CA CYS A 409 3.27 -5.98 -7.91
C CYS A 409 2.60 -7.34 -7.67
N ASP A 410 2.56 -7.81 -6.42
CA ASP A 410 1.87 -9.06 -6.06
C ASP A 410 0.34 -8.96 -6.25
N CYS A 411 -0.24 -7.77 -6.07
CA CYS A 411 -1.66 -7.51 -6.38
C CYS A 411 -1.94 -7.64 -7.88
N GLU A 412 -1.10 -7.04 -8.72
CA GLU A 412 -1.24 -7.13 -10.17
C GLU A 412 -1.08 -8.58 -10.64
N LEU A 413 -0.06 -9.30 -10.13
CA LEU A 413 0.13 -10.70 -10.46
C LEU A 413 -1.09 -11.55 -10.10
N ARG A 414 -1.68 -11.33 -8.92
CA ARG A 414 -2.93 -12.00 -8.51
C ARG A 414 -4.07 -11.72 -9.45
N HIS A 415 -4.31 -10.46 -9.79
CA HIS A 415 -5.36 -10.07 -10.73
C HIS A 415 -5.18 -10.76 -12.08
N ARG A 416 -3.94 -10.83 -12.56
CA ARG A 416 -3.62 -11.51 -13.83
C ARG A 416 -3.93 -13.01 -13.78
N VAL A 417 -3.57 -13.68 -12.69
CA VAL A 417 -3.88 -15.11 -12.50
C VAL A 417 -5.40 -15.33 -12.43
N GLU A 418 -6.13 -14.51 -11.68
CA GLU A 418 -7.60 -14.61 -11.58
C GLU A 418 -8.28 -14.43 -12.94
N ALA A 419 -7.86 -13.43 -13.71
CA ALA A 419 -8.40 -13.18 -15.04
C ALA A 419 -8.10 -14.31 -16.05
N ILE A 420 -6.91 -14.92 -15.99
CA ILE A 420 -6.59 -16.10 -16.81
C ILE A 420 -7.49 -17.29 -16.44
N ILE A 421 -7.74 -17.51 -15.15
CA ILE A 421 -8.62 -18.59 -14.67
C ILE A 421 -10.06 -18.33 -15.11
N ALA A 422 -10.55 -17.10 -14.99
CA ALA A 422 -11.88 -16.69 -15.45
C ALA A 422 -12.06 -16.91 -16.95
N PHE A 423 -11.08 -16.48 -17.76
CA PHE A 423 -11.07 -16.72 -19.20
C PHE A 423 -11.05 -18.22 -19.52
N SER A 424 -10.23 -19.00 -18.81
CA SER A 424 -10.10 -20.44 -19.03
C SER A 424 -11.40 -21.19 -18.76
N ASP A 425 -12.16 -20.84 -17.71
CA ASP A 425 -13.48 -21.45 -17.46
C ASP A 425 -14.46 -21.17 -18.61
N MET A 426 -14.55 -19.91 -19.06
CA MET A 426 -15.41 -19.54 -20.18
C MET A 426 -15.00 -20.27 -21.48
N PHE A 427 -13.71 -20.33 -21.76
CA PHE A 427 -13.17 -20.98 -22.94
C PHE A 427 -13.43 -22.49 -22.94
N VAL A 428 -13.15 -23.17 -21.82
CA VAL A 428 -13.38 -24.63 -21.69
C VAL A 428 -14.86 -24.97 -21.87
N ASN A 429 -15.77 -24.17 -21.30
CA ASN A 429 -17.21 -24.35 -21.50
C ASN A 429 -17.61 -24.23 -22.98
N GLN A 430 -17.02 -23.28 -23.72
CA GLN A 430 -17.27 -23.11 -25.15
C GLN A 430 -16.71 -24.28 -25.97
N VAL A 431 -15.49 -24.75 -25.67
CA VAL A 431 -14.85 -25.89 -26.33
C VAL A 431 -15.67 -27.17 -26.11
N GLN A 432 -16.10 -27.45 -24.88
CA GLN A 432 -16.92 -28.62 -24.57
C GLN A 432 -18.29 -28.57 -25.27
N THR A 433 -18.90 -27.38 -25.34
CA THR A 433 -20.17 -27.20 -26.06
C THR A 433 -19.99 -27.42 -27.56
N ASN A 434 -18.89 -26.95 -28.15
CA ASN A 434 -18.55 -27.19 -29.54
C ASN A 434 -18.30 -28.69 -29.82
N GLN A 435 -17.48 -29.35 -28.99
CA GLN A 435 -17.24 -30.79 -29.07
C GLN A 435 -18.55 -31.59 -28.98
N ARG A 436 -19.48 -31.18 -28.11
CA ARG A 436 -20.82 -31.79 -28.00
C ARG A 436 -21.64 -31.61 -29.27
N HIS A 437 -21.61 -30.43 -29.91
CA HIS A 437 -22.26 -30.24 -31.21
C HIS A 437 -21.66 -31.14 -32.29
N ARG A 438 -20.32 -31.18 -32.42
CA ARG A 438 -19.64 -32.07 -33.37
C ARG A 438 -19.96 -33.55 -33.16
N TYR A 439 -20.07 -33.97 -31.90
CA TYR A 439 -20.50 -35.33 -31.56
C TYR A 439 -21.92 -35.61 -32.03
N ASN A 440 -22.86 -34.69 -31.79
CA ASN A 440 -24.24 -34.83 -32.25
C ASN A 440 -24.34 -34.89 -33.78
N ASP A 441 -23.58 -34.05 -34.49
CA ASP A 441 -23.54 -34.05 -35.95
C ASP A 441 -22.99 -35.38 -36.50
N LEU A 442 -21.94 -35.92 -35.87
CA LEU A 442 -21.39 -37.23 -36.21
C LEU A 442 -22.43 -38.34 -35.99
N MET A 443 -23.19 -38.31 -34.89
CA MET A 443 -24.21 -39.29 -34.58
C MET A 443 -25.43 -39.22 -35.52
N GLN A 444 -25.71 -38.05 -36.10
CA GLN A 444 -26.80 -37.85 -37.06
C GLN A 444 -26.39 -38.12 -38.52
N ALA A 445 -25.10 -38.20 -38.81
CA ALA A 445 -24.58 -38.39 -40.16
C ALA A 445 -24.61 -39.88 -40.59
N PHE A 446 -25.72 -40.31 -41.20
CA PHE A 446 -25.93 -41.69 -41.65
C PHE A 446 -25.10 -42.11 -42.89
N THR A 447 -24.44 -41.19 -43.58
CA THR A 447 -23.77 -41.43 -44.87
C THR A 447 -22.23 -41.33 -44.84
N MET A 448 -21.60 -41.36 -43.66
CA MET A 448 -20.13 -41.22 -43.56
C MET A 448 -19.37 -42.49 -43.97
N SER A 449 -18.19 -42.30 -44.57
CA SER A 449 -17.27 -43.41 -44.86
C SER A 449 -16.53 -43.89 -43.60
N ALA A 450 -15.99 -45.12 -43.64
CA ALA A 450 -15.24 -45.69 -42.52
C ALA A 450 -13.97 -44.88 -42.17
N ALA A 451 -13.32 -44.27 -43.18
CA ALA A 451 -12.12 -43.46 -43.00
C ALA A 451 -12.43 -42.11 -42.31
N GLU A 452 -13.53 -41.46 -42.71
CA GLU A 452 -14.01 -40.22 -42.07
C GLU A 452 -14.48 -40.49 -40.64
N THR A 453 -15.12 -41.63 -40.41
CA THR A 453 -15.56 -42.06 -39.07
C THR A 453 -14.35 -42.29 -38.15
N ALA A 454 -13.28 -42.93 -38.63
CA ALA A 454 -12.06 -43.17 -37.85
C ALA A 454 -11.35 -41.86 -37.46
N ARG A 455 -11.27 -40.88 -38.38
CA ARG A 455 -10.69 -39.56 -38.07
C ARG A 455 -11.53 -38.78 -37.07
N LYS A 456 -12.84 -38.69 -37.29
CA LYS A 456 -13.76 -37.93 -36.42
C LYS A 456 -13.98 -38.56 -35.05
N THR A 457 -13.73 -39.87 -34.90
CA THR A 457 -13.82 -40.55 -33.60
C THR A 457 -12.53 -40.54 -32.79
N ARG A 458 -11.40 -40.07 -33.36
CA ARG A 458 -10.12 -39.97 -32.65
C ARG A 458 -10.22 -39.07 -31.42
N GLU A 459 -10.84 -37.90 -31.60
CA GLU A 459 -11.10 -36.93 -30.53
C GLU A 459 -11.84 -37.56 -29.34
N PHE A 460 -12.89 -38.37 -29.61
CA PHE A 460 -13.71 -38.99 -28.56
C PHE A 460 -13.10 -40.23 -27.91
N ARG A 461 -11.98 -40.74 -28.44
CA ARG A 461 -11.29 -41.94 -27.95
C ARG A 461 -10.06 -41.61 -27.10
N SER A 462 -9.49 -40.42 -27.26
CA SER A 462 -8.34 -39.97 -26.48
C SER A 462 -8.74 -39.60 -25.05
N PRO A 463 -7.85 -39.75 -24.05
CA PRO A 463 -8.04 -39.20 -22.70
C PRO A 463 -8.19 -37.67 -22.71
N PRO A 464 -8.87 -37.05 -21.73
CA PRO A 464 -9.12 -35.60 -21.71
C PRO A 464 -7.86 -34.73 -21.82
N GLN A 465 -6.75 -35.16 -21.23
CA GLN A 465 -5.49 -34.41 -21.27
C GLN A 465 -4.92 -34.32 -22.69
N GLU A 466 -4.95 -35.43 -23.43
CA GLU A 466 -4.57 -35.45 -24.85
C GLU A 466 -5.58 -34.70 -25.72
N GLN A 467 -6.89 -34.79 -25.41
CA GLN A 467 -7.92 -34.06 -26.15
C GLN A 467 -7.73 -32.54 -26.10
N VAL A 468 -7.36 -32.01 -24.93
CA VAL A 468 -7.07 -30.58 -24.76
C VAL A 468 -5.83 -30.20 -25.56
N LEU A 469 -4.76 -31.01 -25.52
CA LEU A 469 -3.55 -30.76 -26.31
C LEU A 469 -3.85 -30.72 -27.81
N PHE A 470 -4.60 -31.69 -28.35
CA PHE A 470 -5.03 -31.69 -29.76
C PHE A 470 -5.95 -30.52 -30.14
N SER A 471 -6.70 -29.98 -29.18
CA SER A 471 -7.58 -28.83 -29.38
C SER A 471 -6.79 -27.52 -29.38
N CYS A 472 -5.78 -27.41 -28.52
CA CYS A 472 -4.89 -26.25 -28.43
C CYS A 472 -3.84 -26.22 -29.55
N SER A 473 -3.38 -27.38 -30.04
CA SER A 473 -2.42 -27.49 -31.15
C SER A 473 -3.03 -27.19 -32.54
N GLY A 474 -4.34 -26.97 -32.61
CA GLY A 474 -5.07 -26.74 -33.87
C GLY A 474 -5.27 -28.00 -34.73
N GLU A 475 -4.71 -29.15 -34.34
CA GLU A 475 -4.76 -30.40 -35.10
C GLU A 475 -6.16 -31.00 -35.22
N THR A 476 -7.07 -30.67 -34.29
CA THR A 476 -8.50 -31.05 -34.35
C THR A 476 -9.41 -29.98 -34.94
N MET A 477 -8.90 -28.76 -35.20
CA MET A 477 -9.68 -27.66 -35.80
C MET A 477 -9.59 -27.64 -37.33
N GLN A 478 -8.58 -28.32 -37.89
CA GLN A 478 -8.34 -28.44 -39.33
C GLN A 478 -9.28 -29.39 -40.12
N PRO A 479 -9.97 -30.42 -39.57
CA PRO A 479 -10.74 -31.35 -40.41
C PRO A 479 -12.22 -30.97 -40.58
N TRP A 480 -12.65 -29.78 -40.14
CA TRP A 480 -14.06 -29.34 -40.23
C TRP A 480 -14.29 -28.04 -41.02
N TYR A 481 -13.26 -27.47 -41.64
CA TYR A 481 -13.40 -26.43 -42.66
C TYR A 481 -13.41 -27.03 -44.07
#